data_AF-A0A521WM92-F1
#
_entry.id   AF-A0A521WM92-F1
#
_cell.length_a   1.000
_cell.length_b   1.000
_cell.length_c   1.000
_cell.angle_alpha   90.00
_cell.angle_beta   90.00
_cell.angle_gamma   90.00
#
_symmetry.space_group_name_H-M   'P 1'
#
loop_
_entity.id
_entity.type
_entity.pdbx_description
1 polymer ?
#
loop_
_entity_poly.entity_id
_entity_poly.type
_entity_poly.pdbx_seq_one_letter_code
_entity_poly.pdbx_strand_id
1 'polypeptide(L)'
;MHLPKKRRQYPLRFIVFPFLFTFFTVTVSFSWGSTGHKKINLKAVMHLPETMSDLKADSLFYRDHASDADGRKNYSDTALFQEAYRHYIDIDIYPNYQSLPHDLDSMIMLYGRSTVRNNGTLPWAIVLTFDSLVAQLSRGNIAKAESTMSDLGHYVGDAHQPLHCTKNYDGDETGNDGIHSRYESSMINSFQSSIIINWDSVQYIASPLDYAFEFIYHSNSLVDSILLADDYAKSVSGWNGAGSPPTSYYNALWAKTAQFTKEQFQNATVALASLWYSAWLNAQPALYDTINVYSVVNSITTHLDSSVVQSGSDTSYTFTPQTGYHVDSIYVDGIKVDSITSYTFYSISSNHTITVWYSINTYIITANASPYGTLIPSGAIVLPYNNSQTFIITPDSGYTVDNVLIDGLPVDSTSSYTFFNVQQNHSIVVVFKRISMLIRIPVTGKWNMISIPLEIPDNRKTTLFPTSTSQAFAFNGSYVPKDSLTHGAGFWLKFDTSESITLVGERIDDDTIEVKAGWNLIGSTVDTILTTCIIFLSTTIESPFFGYDNGYTQSDAIAPGKAYWVKVSDDGQLILKNCGK
;
A
#
# COMPACT_ATOMS: atom_id res chain seq x y z
N MET A 1 -22.80 97.54 10.04
CA MET A 1 -24.19 97.15 10.37
C MET A 1 -24.55 95.95 9.50
N HIS A 2 -25.03 94.86 10.11
CA HIS A 2 -25.68 93.70 9.48
C HIS A 2 -24.83 92.71 8.64
N LEU A 3 -24.59 91.53 9.23
CA LEU A 3 -24.64 90.21 8.53
C LEU A 3 -26.08 89.98 7.98
N PRO A 4 -26.41 88.97 7.12
CA PRO A 4 -25.65 87.80 6.61
C PRO A 4 -25.92 87.44 5.12
N LYS A 5 -25.29 86.36 4.59
CA LYS A 5 -26.02 85.24 3.91
C LYS A 5 -25.09 84.05 3.60
N LYS A 6 -25.54 82.86 4.05
CA LYS A 6 -24.95 81.54 3.81
C LYS A 6 -25.11 81.10 2.36
N ARG A 7 -24.09 80.43 1.80
CA ARG A 7 -24.24 79.31 0.86
C ARG A 7 -23.30 78.18 1.25
N ARG A 8 -23.87 76.98 1.43
CA ARG A 8 -23.17 75.71 1.63
C ARG A 8 -22.63 75.23 0.28
N GLN A 9 -21.35 74.84 0.25
CA GLN A 9 -20.81 73.83 -0.67
C GLN A 9 -19.88 72.91 0.14
N TYR A 10 -20.00 71.61 -0.09
CA TYR A 10 -19.34 70.53 0.65
C TYR A 10 -17.86 70.39 0.22
N PRO A 11 -16.89 70.20 1.13
CA PRO A 11 -15.51 69.93 0.75
C PRO A 11 -15.25 68.43 0.53
N LEU A 12 -14.53 68.12 -0.55
CA LEU A 12 -13.84 66.85 -0.75
C LEU A 12 -12.87 66.61 0.43
N ARG A 13 -13.00 65.46 1.09
CA ARG A 13 -12.02 64.97 2.07
C ARG A 13 -10.89 64.28 1.33
N PHE A 14 -9.69 64.85 1.37
CA PHE A 14 -8.45 64.14 1.10
C PHE A 14 -8.20 63.15 2.24
N ILE A 15 -8.16 61.86 1.93
CA ILE A 15 -7.75 60.80 2.85
C ILE A 15 -6.22 60.76 2.82
N VAL A 16 -5.60 61.12 3.94
CA VAL A 16 -4.17 60.92 4.19
C VAL A 16 -4.00 59.47 4.67
N PHE A 17 -3.37 58.63 3.86
CA PHE A 17 -2.87 57.32 4.31
C PHE A 17 -1.56 57.55 5.09
N PRO A 18 -1.45 57.12 6.37
CA PRO A 18 -0.17 57.11 7.03
C PRO A 18 0.61 55.89 6.49
N PHE A 19 1.76 56.15 5.85
CA PHE A 19 2.76 55.12 5.60
C PHE A 19 3.32 54.69 6.96
N LEU A 20 2.88 53.54 7.46
CA LEU A 20 3.58 52.83 8.51
C LEU A 20 4.87 52.27 7.89
N PHE A 21 6.01 52.90 8.18
CA PHE A 21 7.30 52.27 7.99
C PHE A 21 7.45 51.21 9.09
N THR A 22 7.14 49.96 8.77
CA THR A 22 7.56 48.81 9.57
C THR A 22 9.08 48.65 9.42
N PHE A 23 9.82 49.06 10.45
CA PHE A 23 11.20 48.64 10.62
C PHE A 23 11.19 47.14 10.89
N PHE A 24 11.58 46.32 9.92
CA PHE A 24 12.01 44.95 10.18
C PHE A 24 13.34 45.04 10.94
N THR A 25 13.29 44.84 12.26
CA THR A 25 14.49 44.49 13.02
C THR A 25 14.77 43.02 12.75
N VAL A 26 15.69 42.75 11.82
CA VAL A 26 16.26 41.41 11.66
C VAL A 26 17.08 41.14 12.93
N THR A 27 16.57 40.27 13.79
CA THR A 27 17.30 39.76 14.94
C THR A 27 18.36 38.78 14.46
N VAL A 28 19.52 38.84 15.11
CA VAL A 28 20.72 38.11 14.73
C VAL A 28 20.48 36.61 14.94
N SER A 29 20.29 35.85 13.86
CA SER A 29 20.27 34.39 13.91
C SER A 29 21.68 33.92 14.26
N PHE A 30 21.84 33.43 15.48
CA PHE A 30 22.97 32.58 15.83
C PHE A 30 22.58 31.16 15.46
N SER A 31 23.54 30.43 14.92
CA SER A 31 23.53 29.01 14.60
C SER A 31 23.57 28.15 15.86
N TRP A 32 23.51 26.79 15.82
CA TRP A 32 23.65 25.92 17.02
C TRP A 32 24.63 26.50 18.06
N GLY A 33 24.14 27.24 19.07
CA GLY A 33 24.97 28.25 19.73
C GLY A 33 26.31 27.69 20.17
N SER A 34 27.41 28.43 20.02
CA SER A 34 28.83 27.99 20.04
C SER A 34 29.16 26.56 20.52
N THR A 35 28.66 26.13 21.68
CA THR A 35 28.67 24.74 22.17
C THR A 35 28.28 23.69 21.13
N GLY A 36 27.19 23.90 20.38
CA GLY A 36 26.69 22.94 19.41
C GLY A 36 27.66 22.76 18.23
N HIS A 37 28.06 23.86 17.58
CA HIS A 37 29.08 23.81 16.51
C HIS A 37 30.41 23.20 16.97
N LYS A 38 30.87 23.58 18.17
CA LYS A 38 32.09 23.01 18.76
C LYS A 38 31.99 21.50 18.88
N LYS A 39 30.85 20.98 19.33
CA LYS A 39 30.63 19.54 19.46
C LYS A 39 30.57 18.86 18.08
N ILE A 40 29.86 19.42 17.11
CA ILE A 40 29.76 18.86 15.76
C ILE A 40 31.15 18.79 15.10
N ASN A 41 31.89 19.90 15.05
CA ASN A 41 33.21 19.95 14.45
C ASN A 41 34.22 19.02 15.15
N LEU A 42 34.22 19.02 16.49
CA LEU A 42 35.11 18.14 17.27
C LEU A 42 34.81 16.67 17.02
N LYS A 43 33.53 16.30 16.93
CA LYS A 43 33.10 14.90 16.87
C LYS A 43 33.07 14.35 15.45
N ALA A 44 32.87 15.16 14.42
CA ALA A 44 32.93 14.71 13.03
C ALA A 44 34.24 13.94 12.70
N VAL A 45 35.36 14.38 13.28
CA VAL A 45 36.67 13.75 13.11
C VAL A 45 36.70 12.25 13.48
N MET A 46 35.87 11.82 14.43
CA MET A 46 35.88 10.42 14.88
C MET A 46 35.40 9.44 13.81
N HIS A 47 34.59 9.92 12.86
CA HIS A 47 34.07 9.12 11.75
C HIS A 47 35.08 8.95 10.61
N LEU A 48 36.08 9.82 10.53
CA LEU A 48 37.06 9.79 9.45
C LEU A 48 37.93 8.51 9.51
N PRO A 49 38.25 7.90 8.35
CA PRO A 49 39.09 6.72 8.28
C PRO A 49 40.52 7.02 8.76
N GLU A 50 41.24 5.98 9.19
CA GLU A 50 42.63 6.11 9.69
C GLU A 50 43.61 6.65 8.62
N THR A 51 43.29 6.50 7.34
CA THR A 51 44.06 7.09 6.23
C THR A 51 44.07 8.62 6.26
N MET A 52 43.15 9.26 6.98
CA MET A 52 43.08 10.71 7.18
C MET A 52 43.65 11.14 8.54
N SER A 53 44.62 10.39 9.09
CA SER A 53 45.19 10.63 10.43
C SER A 53 45.65 12.07 10.67
N ASP A 54 46.22 12.73 9.66
CA ASP A 54 46.72 14.09 9.78
C ASP A 54 45.57 15.07 10.03
N LEU A 55 44.52 15.01 9.21
CA LEU A 55 43.31 15.81 9.40
C LEU A 55 42.61 15.47 10.72
N LYS A 56 42.73 14.23 11.22
CA LYS A 56 42.18 13.83 12.52
C LYS A 56 42.91 14.49 13.69
N ALA A 57 44.21 14.77 13.55
CA ALA A 57 44.99 15.40 14.60
C ALA A 57 44.49 16.82 14.94
N ASP A 58 43.89 17.52 13.96
CA ASP A 58 43.47 18.92 14.09
C ASP A 58 42.04 19.10 14.66
N SER A 59 41.46 18.05 15.25
CA SER A 59 40.10 18.09 15.84
C SER A 59 39.84 19.26 16.81
N LEU A 60 40.86 19.70 17.55
CA LEU A 60 40.77 20.85 18.45
C LEU A 60 40.72 22.18 17.70
N PHE A 61 41.43 22.29 16.57
CA PHE A 61 41.35 23.45 15.70
C PHE A 61 39.94 23.59 15.13
N TYR A 62 39.37 22.52 14.59
CA TYR A 62 38.01 22.57 14.04
C TYR A 62 36.98 22.96 15.09
N ARG A 63 37.14 22.45 16.33
CA ARG A 63 36.33 22.87 17.48
C ARG A 63 36.46 24.37 17.72
N ASP A 64 37.68 24.88 17.86
CA ASP A 64 37.91 26.27 18.29
C ASP A 64 37.49 27.30 17.24
N HIS A 65 37.52 26.91 15.96
CA HIS A 65 37.11 27.73 14.82
C HIS A 65 35.68 27.46 14.32
N ALA A 66 34.91 26.61 15.03
CA ALA A 66 33.59 26.17 14.61
C ALA A 66 32.53 27.29 14.49
N SER A 67 32.79 28.46 15.05
CA SER A 67 31.88 29.63 15.05
C SER A 67 32.47 30.86 14.36
N ASP A 68 33.60 30.74 13.66
CA ASP A 68 34.26 31.89 13.01
C ASP A 68 33.37 32.54 11.95
N ALA A 69 32.50 31.76 11.30
CA ALA A 69 31.51 32.21 10.34
C ALA A 69 30.54 33.27 10.89
N ASP A 70 30.10 33.13 12.14
CA ASP A 70 29.25 34.13 12.80
C ASP A 70 29.94 35.49 12.89
N GLY A 71 31.25 35.50 13.10
CA GLY A 71 32.06 36.71 13.22
C GLY A 71 32.23 37.48 11.91
N ARG A 72 31.87 36.89 10.75
CA ARG A 72 32.03 37.49 9.42
C ARG A 72 30.75 38.14 8.87
N LYS A 73 29.64 38.12 9.62
CA LYS A 73 28.35 38.71 9.22
C LYS A 73 28.46 40.23 9.04
N ASN A 74 28.15 40.73 7.84
CA ASN A 74 28.08 42.17 7.53
C ASN A 74 26.76 42.54 6.84
N TYR A 75 25.76 42.98 7.60
CA TYR A 75 24.41 43.26 7.10
C TYR A 75 24.29 44.43 6.12
N SER A 76 25.39 45.16 5.86
CA SER A 76 25.42 46.22 4.85
C SER A 76 25.84 45.72 3.45
N ASP A 77 26.35 44.50 3.34
CA ASP A 77 26.73 43.89 2.07
C ASP A 77 25.51 43.28 1.36
N THR A 78 25.41 43.55 0.06
CA THR A 78 24.27 43.14 -0.79
C THR A 78 24.61 42.01 -1.77
N ALA A 79 25.82 41.44 -1.67
CA ALA A 79 26.24 40.28 -2.42
C ALA A 79 25.28 39.08 -2.22
N LEU A 80 25.22 38.19 -3.21
CA LEU A 80 24.32 37.01 -3.17
C LEU A 80 24.72 36.06 -2.05
N PHE A 81 26.02 35.89 -1.83
CA PHE A 81 26.60 35.04 -0.81
C PHE A 81 27.20 35.85 0.34
N GLN A 82 26.55 36.96 0.69
CA GLN A 82 26.91 37.67 1.91
C GLN A 82 26.72 36.73 3.11
N GLU A 83 27.63 36.81 4.08
CA GLU A 83 27.76 35.80 5.13
C GLU A 83 26.48 35.56 5.94
N ALA A 84 25.70 36.59 6.28
CA ALA A 84 24.49 36.41 7.07
C ALA A 84 23.44 35.51 6.39
N TYR A 85 23.34 35.54 5.06
CA TYR A 85 22.42 34.69 4.31
C TYR A 85 22.94 33.25 4.16
N ARG A 86 24.17 32.94 4.53
CA ARG A 86 24.76 31.60 4.38
C ARG A 86 24.40 30.66 5.52
N HIS A 87 23.72 31.15 6.55
CA HIS A 87 23.48 30.46 7.81
C HIS A 87 22.08 29.83 7.90
N TYR A 88 21.19 30.10 6.95
CA TYR A 88 19.82 29.61 6.98
C TYR A 88 19.26 29.39 5.57
N ILE A 89 18.13 28.69 5.51
CA ILE A 89 17.23 28.67 4.36
C ILE A 89 15.77 28.57 4.82
N ASP A 90 14.95 29.54 4.44
CA ASP A 90 13.51 29.54 4.70
C ASP A 90 12.82 28.64 3.66
N ILE A 91 13.13 27.34 3.68
CA ILE A 91 12.78 26.41 2.59
C ILE A 91 11.26 26.30 2.38
N ASP A 92 10.50 26.44 3.46
CA ASP A 92 9.04 26.34 3.50
C ASP A 92 8.31 27.55 2.92
N ILE A 93 9.01 28.63 2.57
CA ILE A 93 8.44 29.75 1.81
C ILE A 93 8.21 29.39 0.33
N TYR A 94 8.96 28.40 -0.17
CA TYR A 94 8.89 28.02 -1.57
C TYR A 94 7.70 27.07 -1.81
N PRO A 95 6.85 27.34 -2.82
CA PRO A 95 5.77 26.43 -3.16
C PRO A 95 6.29 25.05 -3.57
N ASN A 96 5.69 23.99 -3.03
CA ASN A 96 6.07 22.59 -3.29
C ASN A 96 7.57 22.37 -3.09
N TYR A 97 8.11 22.85 -1.96
CA TYR A 97 9.56 22.91 -1.74
C TYR A 97 10.27 21.54 -1.81
N GLN A 98 9.54 20.43 -1.68
CA GLN A 98 10.03 19.06 -1.86
C GLN A 98 10.36 18.70 -3.32
N SER A 99 10.04 19.57 -4.28
CA SER A 99 10.30 19.36 -5.72
C SER A 99 11.01 20.56 -6.35
N LEU A 100 11.77 21.32 -5.54
CA LEU A 100 12.54 22.45 -6.05
C LEU A 100 13.68 21.97 -6.95
N PRO A 101 14.01 22.74 -8.00
CA PRO A 101 15.34 22.59 -8.58
C PRO A 101 16.38 23.00 -7.52
N HIS A 102 17.38 22.15 -7.31
CA HIS A 102 18.41 22.43 -6.32
C HIS A 102 19.47 23.42 -6.84
N ASP A 103 19.68 23.51 -8.15
CA ASP A 103 20.68 24.41 -8.72
C ASP A 103 20.29 25.89 -8.55
N LEU A 104 21.28 26.72 -8.23
CA LEU A 104 21.07 28.13 -7.88
C LEU A 104 20.52 28.94 -9.06
N ASP A 105 20.97 28.65 -10.28
CA ASP A 105 20.57 29.40 -11.47
C ASP A 105 19.09 29.18 -11.77
N SER A 106 18.60 27.94 -11.66
CA SER A 106 17.17 27.62 -11.75
C SER A 106 16.36 28.29 -10.65
N MET A 107 16.85 28.28 -9.42
CA MET A 107 16.18 28.98 -8.31
C MET A 107 16.11 30.50 -8.55
N ILE A 108 17.19 31.12 -9.03
CA ILE A 108 17.23 32.54 -9.39
C ILE A 108 16.29 32.84 -10.56
N MET A 109 16.23 31.94 -11.55
CA MET A 109 15.34 32.08 -12.70
C MET A 109 13.87 32.01 -12.30
N LEU A 110 13.52 31.12 -11.36
CA LEU A 110 12.13 30.93 -10.90
C LEU A 110 11.69 32.03 -9.93
N TYR A 111 12.52 32.39 -8.96
CA TYR A 111 12.11 33.22 -7.81
C TYR A 111 12.77 34.60 -7.78
N GLY A 112 13.79 34.82 -8.59
CA GLY A 112 14.57 36.05 -8.63
C GLY A 112 15.69 36.08 -7.58
N ARG A 113 16.83 36.66 -7.97
CA ARG A 113 18.06 36.71 -7.15
C ARG A 113 17.84 37.25 -5.74
N SER A 114 17.08 38.34 -5.59
CA SER A 114 16.86 38.97 -4.29
C SER A 114 16.02 38.08 -3.37
N THR A 115 15.01 37.39 -3.91
CA THR A 115 14.18 36.44 -3.17
C THR A 115 15.01 35.26 -2.68
N VAL A 116 15.76 34.63 -3.59
CA VAL A 116 16.63 33.49 -3.25
C VAL A 116 17.63 33.87 -2.16
N ARG A 117 18.27 35.04 -2.28
CA ARG A 117 19.18 35.54 -1.24
C ARG A 117 18.47 35.74 0.11
N ASN A 118 17.36 36.46 0.10
CA ASN A 118 16.69 36.87 1.33
C ASN A 118 16.07 35.68 2.08
N ASN A 119 15.70 34.62 1.36
CA ASN A 119 15.23 33.36 1.92
C ASN A 119 16.37 32.42 2.30
N GLY A 120 17.62 32.90 2.30
CA GLY A 120 18.78 32.12 2.73
C GLY A 120 19.43 31.28 1.63
N THR A 121 20.75 31.13 1.73
CA THR A 121 21.64 30.54 0.73
C THR A 121 22.46 29.36 1.26
N LEU A 122 22.08 28.84 2.42
CA LEU A 122 22.80 27.79 3.16
C LEU A 122 23.18 26.56 2.31
N PRO A 123 22.29 25.89 1.54
CA PRO A 123 22.69 24.72 0.75
C PRO A 123 23.81 25.03 -0.25
N TRP A 124 23.75 26.18 -0.93
CA TRP A 124 24.80 26.58 -1.87
C TRP A 124 26.08 27.05 -1.16
N ALA A 125 25.97 27.62 0.03
CA ALA A 125 27.13 27.96 0.86
C ALA A 125 27.92 26.72 1.27
N ILE A 126 27.24 25.61 1.59
CA ILE A 126 27.85 24.31 1.89
C ILE A 126 28.68 23.84 0.69
N VAL A 127 28.09 23.82 -0.51
CA VAL A 127 28.76 23.34 -1.73
C VAL A 127 29.94 24.22 -2.14
N LEU A 128 29.79 25.55 -2.09
CA LEU A 128 30.91 26.46 -2.38
C LEU A 128 32.08 26.29 -1.41
N THR A 129 31.77 25.98 -0.15
CA THR A 129 32.78 25.73 0.88
C THR A 129 33.45 24.36 0.67
N PHE A 130 32.68 23.35 0.28
CA PHE A 130 33.18 22.05 -0.15
C PHE A 130 34.14 22.17 -1.35
N ASP A 131 33.76 22.87 -2.42
CA ASP A 131 34.60 23.07 -3.60
C ASP A 131 35.90 23.82 -3.26
N SER A 132 35.79 24.81 -2.37
CA SER A 132 36.95 25.53 -1.86
C SER A 132 37.89 24.61 -1.09
N LEU A 133 37.35 23.71 -0.27
CA LEU A 133 38.12 22.72 0.48
C LEU A 133 38.86 21.76 -0.47
N VAL A 134 38.17 21.21 -1.47
CA VAL A 134 38.78 20.37 -2.52
C VAL A 134 39.96 21.09 -3.17
N ALA A 135 39.76 22.34 -3.61
CA ALA A 135 40.81 23.11 -4.28
C ALA A 135 42.01 23.40 -3.39
N GLN A 136 41.80 23.61 -2.08
CA GLN A 136 42.87 23.89 -1.12
C GLN A 136 43.66 22.63 -0.79
N LEU A 137 42.98 21.51 -0.54
CA LEU A 137 43.61 20.20 -0.33
C LEU A 137 44.42 19.77 -1.57
N SER A 138 43.87 19.96 -2.77
CA SER A 138 44.55 19.63 -4.04
C SER A 138 45.87 20.38 -4.22
N ARG A 139 45.98 21.58 -3.65
CA ARG A 139 47.18 22.44 -3.71
C ARG A 139 48.11 22.25 -2.52
N GLY A 140 47.78 21.36 -1.58
CA GLY A 140 48.52 21.15 -0.34
C GLY A 140 48.46 22.34 0.63
N ASN A 141 47.46 23.22 0.52
CA ASN A 141 47.32 24.37 1.41
C ASN A 141 46.53 24.00 2.68
N ILE A 142 47.17 23.21 3.55
CA ILE A 142 46.53 22.61 4.72
C ILE A 142 45.97 23.66 5.69
N ALA A 143 46.74 24.72 6.00
CA ALA A 143 46.27 25.77 6.92
C ALA A 143 44.97 26.45 6.46
N LYS A 144 44.80 26.66 5.15
CA LYS A 144 43.55 27.22 4.61
C LYS A 144 42.44 26.16 4.57
N ALA A 145 42.80 24.91 4.26
CA ALA A 145 41.88 23.77 4.28
C ALA A 145 41.27 23.58 5.68
N GLU A 146 42.07 23.64 6.75
CA GLU A 146 41.59 23.52 8.13
C GLU A 146 40.54 24.58 8.47
N SER A 147 40.78 25.85 8.10
CA SER A 147 39.81 26.93 8.30
C SER A 147 38.52 26.67 7.53
N THR A 148 38.63 26.20 6.29
CA THR A 148 37.49 25.90 5.42
C THR A 148 36.72 24.66 5.90
N MET A 149 37.40 23.69 6.50
CA MET A 149 36.78 22.53 7.16
C MET A 149 35.91 22.98 8.35
N SER A 150 36.43 23.89 9.19
CA SER A 150 35.67 24.48 10.29
C SER A 150 34.44 25.25 9.81
N ASP A 151 34.60 26.06 8.76
CA ASP A 151 33.49 26.80 8.14
C ASP A 151 32.44 25.86 7.53
N LEU A 152 32.86 24.77 6.87
CA LEU A 152 31.95 23.76 6.36
C LEU A 152 31.17 23.10 7.51
N GLY A 153 31.84 22.82 8.62
CA GLY A 153 31.19 22.30 9.82
C GLY A 153 30.23 23.28 10.48
N HIS A 154 30.45 24.58 10.32
CA HIS A 154 29.49 25.60 10.72
C HIS A 154 28.19 25.47 9.91
N TYR A 155 28.28 25.57 8.58
CA TYR A 155 27.10 25.52 7.71
C TYR A 155 26.38 24.16 7.76
N VAL A 156 27.11 23.04 7.86
CA VAL A 156 26.47 21.72 8.07
C VAL A 156 25.73 21.70 9.41
N GLY A 157 26.30 22.31 10.45
CA GLY A 157 25.63 22.48 11.74
C GLY A 157 24.33 23.29 11.61
N ASP A 158 24.37 24.44 10.94
CA ASP A 158 23.19 25.26 10.65
C ASP A 158 22.09 24.45 9.98
N ALA A 159 22.44 23.68 8.96
CA ALA A 159 21.46 22.93 8.18
C ALA A 159 20.86 21.74 8.93
N HIS A 160 21.48 21.33 10.04
CA HIS A 160 20.93 20.34 10.97
C HIS A 160 20.22 20.98 12.17
N GLN A 161 20.14 22.31 12.23
CA GLN A 161 19.31 23.02 13.18
C GLN A 161 17.94 23.24 12.50
N PRO A 162 16.84 22.61 12.97
CA PRO A 162 15.53 22.69 12.31
C PRO A 162 15.00 24.11 12.06
N LEU A 163 15.16 25.00 13.03
CA LEU A 163 14.74 26.41 12.98
C LEU A 163 15.58 27.26 12.00
N HIS A 164 16.75 26.79 11.55
CA HIS A 164 17.49 27.42 10.43
C HIS A 164 16.95 27.03 9.05
N CYS A 165 16.00 26.10 9.02
CA CYS A 165 15.41 25.56 7.81
C CYS A 165 13.93 25.98 7.65
N THR A 166 13.50 27.10 8.24
CA THR A 166 12.10 27.56 8.22
C THR A 166 12.01 29.06 8.37
N LYS A 167 11.00 29.66 7.73
CA LYS A 167 10.64 31.06 7.95
C LYS A 167 10.20 31.36 9.39
N ASN A 168 9.54 30.41 10.07
CA ASN A 168 9.05 30.59 11.44
C ASN A 168 10.14 30.24 12.48
N TYR A 169 11.37 30.68 12.22
CA TYR A 169 12.56 30.28 13.00
C TYR A 169 12.46 30.64 14.47
N ASP A 170 11.88 31.80 14.81
CA ASP A 170 11.74 32.27 16.20
C ASP A 170 10.34 32.08 16.77
N GLY A 171 9.44 31.42 16.02
CA GLY A 171 8.11 31.06 16.48
C GLY A 171 7.12 32.22 16.55
N ASP A 172 7.43 33.37 15.96
CA ASP A 172 6.59 34.58 15.97
C ASP A 172 5.28 34.40 15.21
N GLU A 173 5.22 33.48 14.24
CA GLU A 173 3.98 33.17 13.51
C GLU A 173 3.03 32.26 14.30
N THR A 174 3.53 31.59 15.35
CA THR A 174 2.79 30.58 16.13
C THR A 174 2.65 30.91 17.62
N GLY A 175 3.21 32.03 18.09
CA GLY A 175 3.18 32.43 19.51
C GLY A 175 4.27 31.76 20.37
N ASN A 176 5.31 31.25 19.72
CA ASN A 176 6.48 30.63 20.34
C ASN A 176 7.68 31.58 20.46
N ASP A 177 7.49 32.89 20.28
CA ASP A 177 8.51 33.95 20.26
C ASP A 177 9.73 33.66 21.13
N GLY A 178 10.93 33.71 20.54
CA GLY A 178 12.21 33.44 21.21
C GLY A 178 12.59 31.96 21.30
N ILE A 179 11.82 31.04 20.67
CA ILE A 179 12.12 29.60 20.74
C ILE A 179 13.47 29.26 20.12
N HIS A 180 13.93 30.03 19.13
CA HIS A 180 15.23 29.83 18.49
C HIS A 180 16.34 29.73 19.54
N SER A 181 16.52 30.80 20.32
CA SER A 181 17.57 30.87 21.35
C SER A 181 17.34 29.87 22.51
N ARG A 182 16.08 29.57 22.85
CA ARG A 182 15.77 28.62 23.93
C ARG A 182 16.14 27.19 23.55
N TYR A 183 15.77 26.75 22.36
CA TYR A 183 16.05 25.41 21.87
C TYR A 183 17.53 25.23 21.54
N GLU A 184 18.10 26.16 20.79
CA GLU A 184 19.43 26.02 20.22
C GLU A 184 20.57 26.28 21.22
N SER A 185 20.43 27.32 22.03
CA SER A 185 21.52 27.79 22.90
C SER A 185 21.28 27.36 24.35
N SER A 186 20.16 27.78 24.95
CA SER A 186 19.93 27.60 26.38
C SER A 186 19.72 26.15 26.78
N MET A 187 18.88 25.41 26.03
CA MET A 187 18.67 23.97 26.24
C MET A 187 19.95 23.18 25.94
N ILE A 188 20.60 23.39 24.78
CA ILE A 188 21.82 22.65 24.43
C ILE A 188 22.93 22.89 25.44
N ASN A 189 23.15 24.12 25.90
CA ASN A 189 24.16 24.41 26.94
C ASN A 189 23.91 23.60 28.23
N SER A 190 22.63 23.41 28.60
CA SER A 190 22.22 22.64 29.78
C SER A 190 22.35 21.14 29.60
N PHE A 191 22.10 20.61 28.39
CA PHE A 191 22.01 19.17 28.11
C PHE A 191 23.14 18.60 27.24
N GLN A 192 24.15 19.39 26.88
CA GLN A 192 25.25 18.98 26.00
C GLN A 192 25.97 17.68 26.41
N SER A 193 26.03 17.39 27.72
CA SER A 193 26.63 16.16 28.27
C SER A 193 25.81 14.91 27.96
N SER A 194 24.50 15.07 27.72
CA SER A 194 23.58 13.99 27.35
C SER A 194 23.58 13.68 25.85
N ILE A 195 24.23 14.51 25.03
CA ILE A 195 24.39 14.30 23.58
C ILE A 195 25.65 13.48 23.35
N ILE A 196 25.48 12.17 23.20
CA ILE A 196 26.55 11.22 22.93
C ILE A 196 26.58 10.94 21.42
N ILE A 197 27.74 11.14 20.81
CA ILE A 197 28.00 10.80 19.40
C ILE A 197 28.66 9.43 19.38
N ASN A 198 28.10 8.53 18.59
CA ASN A 198 28.64 7.20 18.36
C ASN A 198 29.38 7.17 17.04
N TRP A 199 30.39 6.29 16.93
CA TRP A 199 31.08 6.08 15.66
C TRP A 199 30.11 5.56 14.60
N ASP A 200 30.32 6.02 13.38
CA ASP A 200 29.62 5.58 12.18
C ASP A 200 30.55 5.78 10.98
N SER A 201 30.36 4.99 9.92
CA SER A 201 31.16 5.06 8.69
C SER A 201 30.78 6.26 7.84
N VAL A 202 31.78 6.98 7.34
CA VAL A 202 31.59 8.02 6.31
C VAL A 202 31.16 7.41 4.98
N GLN A 203 30.40 8.19 4.21
CA GLN A 203 30.02 7.87 2.83
C GLN A 203 30.69 8.84 1.86
N TYR A 204 30.92 8.39 0.63
CA TYR A 204 31.32 9.30 -0.44
C TYR A 204 30.08 10.04 -0.98
N ILE A 205 30.16 11.36 -1.08
CA ILE A 205 29.06 12.23 -1.47
C ILE A 205 29.33 12.75 -2.89
N ALA A 206 28.69 12.11 -3.87
CA ALA A 206 28.85 12.47 -5.28
C ALA A 206 28.16 13.79 -5.66
N SER A 207 27.02 14.11 -5.04
CA SER A 207 26.31 15.38 -5.20
C SER A 207 26.19 16.08 -3.84
N PRO A 208 27.17 16.91 -3.45
CA PRO A 208 27.12 17.67 -2.20
C PRO A 208 25.89 18.59 -2.09
N LEU A 209 25.36 19.05 -3.22
CA LEU A 209 24.17 19.91 -3.25
C LEU A 209 22.90 19.14 -2.89
N ASP A 210 22.66 18.01 -3.55
CA ASP A 210 21.48 17.17 -3.27
C ASP A 210 21.55 16.63 -1.83
N TYR A 211 22.75 16.23 -1.39
CA TYR A 211 22.99 15.81 -0.02
C TYR A 211 22.67 16.91 0.99
N ALA A 212 23.00 18.18 0.67
CA ALA A 212 22.65 19.31 1.51
C ALA A 212 21.13 19.52 1.61
N PHE A 213 20.42 19.44 0.48
CA PHE A 213 18.97 19.55 0.50
C PHE A 213 18.30 18.40 1.26
N GLU A 214 18.83 17.18 1.19
CA GLU A 214 18.30 16.02 1.92
C GLU A 214 18.22 16.28 3.44
N PHE A 215 19.33 16.67 4.07
CA PHE A 215 19.30 16.95 5.51
C PHE A 215 18.59 18.26 5.86
N ILE A 216 18.47 19.22 4.93
CA ILE A 216 17.65 20.44 5.13
C ILE A 216 16.17 20.08 5.17
N TYR A 217 15.69 19.22 4.24
CA TYR A 217 14.30 18.76 4.25
C TYR A 217 14.00 17.94 5.50
N HIS A 218 14.93 17.08 5.93
CA HIS A 218 14.79 16.37 7.20
C HIS A 218 14.71 17.33 8.38
N SER A 219 15.60 18.31 8.48
CA SER A 219 15.61 19.31 9.55
C SER A 219 14.34 20.14 9.58
N ASN A 220 13.87 20.63 8.43
CA ASN A 220 12.60 21.34 8.32
C ASN A 220 11.40 20.50 8.82
N SER A 221 11.39 19.18 8.58
CA SER A 221 10.31 18.30 9.05
C SER A 221 10.17 18.21 10.58
N LEU A 222 11.19 18.66 11.33
CA LEU A 222 11.21 18.64 12.79
C LEU A 222 10.70 19.94 13.44
N VAL A 223 10.48 21.01 12.65
CA VAL A 223 10.10 22.35 13.15
C VAL A 223 8.82 22.29 13.99
N ASP A 224 7.75 21.70 13.47
CA ASP A 224 6.48 21.58 14.19
C ASP A 224 6.62 20.82 15.51
N SER A 225 7.50 19.82 15.56
CA SER A 225 7.77 19.06 16.79
C SER A 225 8.44 19.91 17.86
N ILE A 226 9.29 20.88 17.47
CA ILE A 226 9.91 21.83 18.41
C ILE A 226 8.88 22.83 18.93
N LEU A 227 8.04 23.38 18.05
CA LEU A 227 7.00 24.34 18.44
C LEU A 227 5.99 23.72 19.41
N LEU A 228 5.53 22.49 19.11
CA LEU A 228 4.66 21.73 20.02
C LEU A 228 5.36 21.40 21.35
N ALA A 229 6.66 21.14 21.33
CA ALA A 229 7.43 20.91 22.54
C ALA A 229 7.59 22.19 23.40
N ASP A 230 7.71 23.37 22.77
CA ASP A 230 7.72 24.66 23.46
C ASP A 230 6.38 24.92 24.17
N ASP A 231 5.25 24.70 23.49
CA ASP A 231 3.92 24.84 24.08
C ASP A 231 3.72 23.90 25.27
N TYR A 232 4.12 22.64 25.11
CA TYR A 232 4.11 21.66 26.18
C TYR A 232 4.97 22.13 27.36
N ALA A 233 6.19 22.59 27.10
CA ALA A 233 7.12 23.03 28.14
C ALA A 233 6.61 24.26 28.90
N LYS A 234 6.00 25.25 28.21
CA LYS A 234 5.31 26.38 28.83
C LYS A 234 4.18 25.90 29.75
N SER A 235 3.33 25.01 29.24
CA SER A 235 2.18 24.46 29.97
C SER A 235 2.58 23.76 31.27
N VAL A 236 3.53 22.82 31.21
CA VAL A 236 3.88 21.99 32.38
C VAL A 236 4.80 22.71 33.38
N SER A 237 5.54 23.73 32.94
CA SER A 237 6.38 24.54 33.83
C SER A 237 5.61 25.67 34.52
N GLY A 238 4.43 26.05 34.01
CA GLY A 238 3.69 27.22 34.44
C GLY A 238 4.32 28.55 33.98
N TRP A 239 5.31 28.51 33.10
CA TRP A 239 5.94 29.71 32.55
C TRP A 239 5.04 30.34 31.49
N ASN A 240 4.76 31.63 31.65
CA ASN A 240 3.83 32.38 30.79
C ASN A 240 4.47 32.95 29.51
N GLY A 241 5.71 32.57 29.19
CA GLY A 241 6.45 33.07 28.03
C GLY A 241 7.18 34.40 28.25
N ALA A 242 7.07 35.04 29.43
CA ALA A 242 7.74 36.31 29.72
C ALA A 242 8.91 36.14 30.70
N GLY A 243 10.00 36.86 30.44
CA GLY A 243 11.22 36.81 31.28
C GLY A 243 12.02 35.52 31.07
N SER A 244 12.90 35.19 32.02
CA SER A 244 13.75 34.00 31.93
C SER A 244 12.96 32.71 32.19
N PRO A 245 13.01 31.71 31.29
CA PRO A 245 12.36 30.42 31.52
C PRO A 245 12.98 29.68 32.73
N PRO A 246 12.18 29.01 33.56
CA PRO A 246 12.68 28.21 34.68
C PRO A 246 13.35 26.91 34.20
N THR A 247 14.15 26.26 35.05
CA THR A 247 14.77 24.95 34.73
C THR A 247 13.73 23.88 34.38
N SER A 248 12.55 23.91 35.00
CA SER A 248 11.45 22.99 34.69
C SER A 248 10.97 23.09 33.24
N TYR A 249 11.02 24.28 32.64
CA TYR A 249 10.71 24.48 31.22
C TYR A 249 11.73 23.74 30.34
N TYR A 250 13.04 23.94 30.59
CA TYR A 250 14.08 23.28 29.78
C TYR A 250 14.09 21.76 29.95
N ASN A 251 13.80 21.25 31.15
CA ASN A 251 13.62 19.82 31.39
C ASN A 251 12.45 19.25 30.56
N ALA A 252 11.33 19.97 30.48
CA ALA A 252 10.16 19.55 29.72
C ALA A 252 10.38 19.65 28.20
N LEU A 253 11.04 20.71 27.73
CA LEU A 253 11.44 20.88 26.33
C LEU A 253 12.37 19.73 25.92
N TRP A 254 13.43 19.49 26.69
CA TRP A 254 14.35 18.37 26.45
C TRP A 254 13.65 17.02 26.47
N ALA A 255 12.73 16.78 27.41
CA ALA A 255 11.99 15.52 27.46
C ALA A 255 11.20 15.22 26.18
N LYS A 256 10.81 16.25 25.42
CA LYS A 256 10.10 16.10 24.14
C LYS A 256 11.02 16.11 22.93
N THR A 257 12.15 16.80 23.00
CA THR A 257 13.03 16.99 21.83
C THR A 257 14.30 16.15 21.86
N ALA A 258 14.65 15.53 22.99
CA ALA A 258 15.94 14.87 23.20
C ALA A 258 16.26 13.79 22.17
N GLN A 259 15.27 13.02 21.71
CA GLN A 259 15.51 11.94 20.75
C GLN A 259 15.99 12.51 19.41
N PHE A 260 15.16 13.28 18.72
CA PHE A 260 15.52 13.84 17.42
C PHE A 260 16.66 14.87 17.53
N THR A 261 16.81 15.55 18.67
CA THR A 261 17.96 16.46 18.87
C THR A 261 19.28 15.68 18.88
N LYS A 262 19.34 14.52 19.57
CA LYS A 262 20.53 13.66 19.55
C LYS A 262 20.78 13.09 18.16
N GLU A 263 19.73 12.68 17.46
CA GLU A 263 19.80 12.20 16.08
C GLU A 263 20.33 13.30 15.15
N GLN A 264 19.86 14.54 15.25
CA GLN A 264 20.38 15.67 14.46
C GLN A 264 21.87 15.93 14.70
N PHE A 265 22.34 15.85 15.96
CA PHE A 265 23.77 15.96 16.26
C PHE A 265 24.59 14.80 15.70
N GLN A 266 24.09 13.56 15.80
CA GLN A 266 24.72 12.38 15.19
C GLN A 266 24.81 12.53 13.67
N ASN A 267 23.68 12.87 13.03
CA ASN A 267 23.59 13.04 11.58
C ASN A 267 24.50 14.18 11.10
N ALA A 268 24.54 15.32 11.81
CA ALA A 268 25.42 16.43 11.49
C ALA A 268 26.90 16.03 11.53
N THR A 269 27.32 15.24 12.53
CA THR A 269 28.71 14.78 12.64
C THR A 269 29.09 13.81 11.53
N VAL A 270 28.19 12.91 11.13
CA VAL A 270 28.41 11.95 10.05
C VAL A 270 28.39 12.65 8.69
N ALA A 271 27.46 13.58 8.48
CA ALA A 271 27.35 14.35 7.25
C ALA A 271 28.57 15.24 7.02
N LEU A 272 29.03 15.94 8.06
CA LEU A 272 30.25 16.75 8.00
C LEU A 272 31.47 15.89 7.68
N ALA A 273 31.62 14.75 8.36
CA ALA A 273 32.73 13.84 8.12
C ALA A 273 32.71 13.25 6.70
N SER A 274 31.52 12.93 6.18
CA SER A 274 31.33 12.42 4.82
C SER A 274 31.68 13.48 3.77
N LEU A 275 31.33 14.74 4.00
CA LEU A 275 31.75 15.86 3.15
C LEU A 275 33.27 16.11 3.22
N TRP A 276 33.89 16.06 4.40
CA TRP A 276 35.35 16.16 4.51
C TRP A 276 36.07 15.00 3.81
N TYR A 277 35.60 13.78 4.01
CA TYR A 277 36.11 12.58 3.35
C TYR A 277 36.02 12.70 1.83
N SER A 278 34.86 13.11 1.33
CA SER A 278 34.63 13.29 -0.11
C SER A 278 35.52 14.40 -0.70
N ALA A 279 35.70 15.51 0.04
CA ALA A 279 36.59 16.58 -0.40
C ALA A 279 38.06 16.14 -0.46
N TRP A 280 38.49 15.32 0.50
CA TRP A 280 39.84 14.76 0.56
C TRP A 280 40.11 13.78 -0.60
N LEU A 281 39.16 12.90 -0.91
CA LEU A 281 39.24 12.03 -2.07
C LEU A 281 39.28 12.82 -3.39
N ASN A 282 38.38 13.80 -3.54
CA ASN A 282 38.29 14.63 -4.74
C ASN A 282 39.53 15.51 -4.97
N ALA A 283 40.33 15.75 -3.93
CA ALA A 283 41.61 16.45 -4.03
C ALA A 283 42.73 15.60 -4.62
N GLN A 284 42.51 14.29 -4.79
CA GLN A 284 43.51 13.31 -5.24
C GLN A 284 42.98 12.39 -6.35
N PRO A 285 42.39 12.92 -7.44
CA PRO A 285 41.64 12.13 -8.42
C PRO A 285 42.48 11.10 -9.20
N ALA A 286 43.81 11.20 -9.18
CA ALA A 286 44.69 10.21 -9.81
C ALA A 286 44.88 8.93 -8.99
N LEU A 287 44.49 8.93 -7.71
CA LEU A 287 44.65 7.79 -6.81
C LEU A 287 43.37 6.96 -6.66
N TYR A 288 42.24 7.47 -7.17
CA TYR A 288 40.94 6.89 -6.95
C TYR A 288 40.08 6.93 -8.20
N ASP A 289 39.31 5.87 -8.38
CA ASP A 289 38.30 5.73 -9.43
C ASP A 289 36.90 5.74 -8.79
N THR A 290 35.89 6.17 -9.54
CA THR A 290 34.50 6.19 -9.08
C THR A 290 33.70 5.05 -9.71
N ILE A 291 32.91 4.35 -8.91
CA ILE A 291 31.93 3.37 -9.37
C ILE A 291 30.54 3.90 -9.05
N ASN A 292 29.74 4.12 -10.10
CA ASN A 292 28.35 4.53 -9.95
C ASN A 292 27.42 3.33 -10.13
N VAL A 293 26.57 3.07 -9.15
CA VAL A 293 25.59 1.98 -9.17
C VAL A 293 24.20 2.57 -9.39
N TYR A 294 23.49 2.02 -10.36
CA TYR A 294 22.12 2.38 -10.71
C TYR A 294 21.21 1.16 -10.60
N SER A 295 19.96 1.36 -10.20
CA SER A 295 18.89 0.39 -10.37
C SER A 295 17.92 0.81 -11.46
N VAL A 296 17.29 -0.18 -12.09
CA VAL A 296 16.18 0.05 -13.01
C VAL A 296 14.99 -0.80 -12.58
N VAL A 297 13.88 -0.15 -12.27
CA VAL A 297 12.59 -0.78 -11.95
C VAL A 297 11.53 -0.13 -12.82
N ASN A 298 10.76 -0.92 -13.58
CA ASN A 298 9.70 -0.40 -14.46
C ASN A 298 10.19 0.74 -15.40
N SER A 299 11.41 0.60 -15.94
CA SER A 299 12.08 1.62 -16.79
C SER A 299 12.45 2.93 -16.09
N ILE A 300 12.27 3.03 -14.77
CA ILE A 300 12.77 4.16 -13.98
C ILE A 300 14.19 3.81 -13.53
N THR A 301 15.16 4.63 -13.93
CA THR A 301 16.55 4.50 -13.48
C THR A 301 16.75 5.35 -12.23
N THR A 302 17.27 4.74 -11.17
CA THR A 302 17.60 5.42 -9.91
C THR A 302 19.08 5.23 -9.64
N HIS A 303 19.80 6.33 -9.41
CA HIS A 303 21.17 6.27 -8.89
C HIS A 303 21.09 5.79 -7.43
N LEU A 304 21.75 4.68 -7.12
CA LEU A 304 21.72 4.04 -5.81
C LEU A 304 22.92 4.45 -4.95
N ASP A 305 24.10 4.47 -5.56
CA ASP A 305 25.35 4.66 -4.85
C ASP A 305 26.43 5.20 -5.79
N SER A 306 27.32 6.00 -5.22
CA SER A 306 28.60 6.35 -5.82
C SER A 306 29.69 6.00 -4.80
N SER A 307 30.51 5.03 -5.14
CA SER A 307 31.66 4.65 -4.32
C SER A 307 32.95 5.09 -4.98
N VAL A 308 33.91 5.52 -4.16
CA VAL A 308 35.26 5.85 -4.60
C VAL A 308 36.19 4.76 -4.09
N VAL A 309 36.95 4.18 -5.01
CA VAL A 309 37.82 3.03 -4.78
C VAL A 309 39.24 3.37 -5.19
N GLN A 310 40.22 2.82 -4.47
CA GLN A 310 41.62 3.09 -4.81
C GLN A 310 41.94 2.51 -6.19
N SER A 311 42.59 3.30 -7.04
CA SER A 311 43.03 2.81 -8.34
C SER A 311 44.01 1.64 -8.16
N GLY A 312 43.81 0.58 -8.93
CA GLY A 312 44.47 -0.71 -8.86
C GLY A 312 43.86 -1.71 -7.87
N SER A 313 42.84 -1.32 -7.10
CA SER A 313 42.17 -2.23 -6.16
C SER A 313 41.14 -3.15 -6.84
N ASP A 314 40.79 -4.23 -6.14
CA ASP A 314 39.66 -5.09 -6.47
C ASP A 314 38.47 -4.70 -5.56
N THR A 315 37.27 -4.60 -6.12
CA THR A 315 36.05 -4.25 -5.36
C THR A 315 34.89 -5.12 -5.79
N SER A 316 34.11 -5.62 -4.82
CA SER A 316 32.94 -6.48 -5.07
C SER A 316 31.65 -5.80 -4.63
N TYR A 317 30.61 -5.95 -5.44
CA TYR A 317 29.25 -5.49 -5.19
C TYR A 317 28.31 -6.68 -5.14
N THR A 318 27.37 -6.66 -4.19
CA THR A 318 26.27 -7.63 -4.10
C THR A 318 24.95 -6.90 -4.24
N PHE A 319 23.98 -7.55 -4.89
CA PHE A 319 22.68 -6.94 -5.19
C PHE A 319 21.59 -7.76 -4.52
N THR A 320 20.94 -7.15 -3.53
CA THR A 320 19.83 -7.76 -2.80
C THR A 320 18.52 -7.14 -3.29
N PRO A 321 17.68 -7.87 -4.03
CA PRO A 321 16.39 -7.35 -4.48
C PRO A 321 15.46 -7.11 -3.29
N GLN A 322 14.58 -6.11 -3.42
CA GLN A 322 13.48 -5.91 -2.48
C GLN A 322 12.51 -7.08 -2.52
N THR A 323 11.78 -7.30 -1.42
CA THR A 323 10.73 -8.33 -1.33
C THR A 323 9.75 -8.20 -2.49
N GLY A 324 9.50 -9.32 -3.19
CA GLY A 324 8.60 -9.36 -4.35
C GLY A 324 9.27 -9.05 -5.69
N TYR A 325 10.56 -8.73 -5.70
CA TYR A 325 11.36 -8.54 -6.91
C TYR A 325 12.48 -9.59 -7.00
N HIS A 326 13.06 -9.72 -8.20
CA HIS A 326 14.30 -10.42 -8.46
C HIS A 326 15.21 -9.58 -9.35
N VAL A 327 16.51 -9.84 -9.33
CA VAL A 327 17.45 -9.27 -10.32
C VAL A 327 17.17 -9.95 -11.66
N ASP A 328 16.80 -9.15 -12.64
CA ASP A 328 16.58 -9.58 -14.03
C ASP A 328 17.91 -9.62 -14.79
N SER A 329 18.69 -8.55 -14.71
CA SER A 329 19.96 -8.44 -15.41
C SER A 329 20.88 -7.40 -14.79
N ILE A 330 22.19 -7.57 -14.98
CA ILE A 330 23.21 -6.62 -14.54
C ILE A 330 24.02 -6.20 -15.77
N TYR A 331 24.30 -4.91 -15.87
CA TYR A 331 25.17 -4.32 -16.89
C TYR A 331 26.33 -3.60 -16.21
N VAL A 332 27.53 -3.78 -16.75
CA VAL A 332 28.74 -3.07 -16.33
C VAL A 332 29.25 -2.30 -17.53
N ASP A 333 29.34 -0.98 -17.41
CA ASP A 333 29.70 -0.06 -18.50
C ASP A 333 28.87 -0.29 -19.77
N GLY A 334 27.58 -0.56 -19.58
CA GLY A 334 26.63 -0.84 -20.66
C GLY A 334 26.71 -2.26 -21.24
N ILE A 335 27.58 -3.12 -20.74
CA ILE A 335 27.74 -4.51 -21.18
C ILE A 335 27.07 -5.46 -20.19
N LYS A 336 26.14 -6.29 -20.67
CA LYS A 336 25.46 -7.30 -19.83
C LYS A 336 26.47 -8.32 -19.30
N VAL A 337 26.35 -8.65 -18.01
CA VAL A 337 27.14 -9.70 -17.35
C VAL A 337 26.26 -10.92 -17.02
N ASP A 338 26.88 -12.09 -16.85
CA ASP A 338 26.18 -13.36 -16.62
C ASP A 338 25.73 -13.57 -15.16
N SER A 339 26.27 -12.78 -14.23
CA SER A 339 25.87 -12.84 -12.83
C SER A 339 24.57 -12.07 -12.58
N ILE A 340 23.80 -12.53 -11.59
CA ILE A 340 22.55 -11.90 -11.13
C ILE A 340 22.58 -11.57 -9.63
N THR A 341 23.67 -11.84 -8.92
CA THR A 341 23.76 -11.63 -7.46
C THR A 341 24.92 -10.71 -7.07
N SER A 342 26.00 -10.70 -7.84
CA SER A 342 27.18 -9.91 -7.53
C SER A 342 28.03 -9.59 -8.76
N TYR A 343 28.89 -8.59 -8.63
CA TYR A 343 29.93 -8.29 -9.61
C TYR A 343 31.21 -7.85 -8.91
N THR A 344 32.36 -8.33 -9.39
CA THR A 344 33.68 -7.94 -8.88
C THR A 344 34.46 -7.24 -9.97
N PHE A 345 34.88 -6.01 -9.71
CA PHE A 345 35.92 -5.35 -10.47
C PHE A 345 37.28 -5.81 -9.96
N TYR A 346 38.19 -6.07 -10.89
CA TYR A 346 39.58 -6.39 -10.59
C TYR A 346 40.49 -5.30 -11.14
N SER A 347 41.45 -4.85 -10.33
CA SER A 347 42.49 -3.89 -10.71
C SER A 347 41.92 -2.66 -11.43
N ILE A 348 40.99 -1.98 -10.75
CA ILE A 348 40.24 -0.84 -11.29
C ILE A 348 41.21 0.25 -11.75
N SER A 349 41.05 0.78 -12.95
CA SER A 349 41.97 1.79 -13.50
C SER A 349 41.26 2.96 -14.20
N SER A 350 39.94 2.97 -14.10
CA SER A 350 39.07 4.03 -14.61
C SER A 350 37.75 3.99 -13.86
N ASN A 351 36.98 5.07 -13.96
CA ASN A 351 35.61 5.09 -13.47
C ASN A 351 34.75 4.03 -14.17
N HIS A 352 33.82 3.44 -13.43
CA HIS A 352 32.90 2.43 -13.93
C HIS A 352 31.45 2.72 -13.54
N THR A 353 30.54 2.05 -14.24
CA THR A 353 29.11 2.07 -13.96
C THR A 353 28.59 0.65 -13.83
N ILE A 354 27.70 0.42 -12.86
CA ILE A 354 26.89 -0.78 -12.75
C ILE A 354 25.42 -0.37 -12.88
N THR A 355 24.65 -1.06 -13.72
CA THR A 355 23.20 -0.89 -13.81
C THR A 355 22.51 -2.23 -13.55
N VAL A 356 21.69 -2.29 -12.51
CA VAL A 356 20.97 -3.50 -12.09
C VAL A 356 19.50 -3.36 -12.42
N TRP A 357 18.99 -4.24 -13.25
CA TRP A 357 17.57 -4.31 -13.60
C TRP A 357 16.86 -5.26 -12.66
N TYR A 358 15.75 -4.82 -12.11
CA TYR A 358 14.88 -5.63 -11.25
C TYR A 358 13.51 -5.81 -11.90
N SER A 359 12.99 -7.02 -11.80
CA SER A 359 11.65 -7.39 -12.28
C SER A 359 10.80 -7.88 -11.12
N ILE A 360 9.50 -7.54 -11.15
CA ILE A 360 8.55 -8.04 -10.14
C ILE A 360 8.34 -9.55 -10.33
N ASN A 361 8.29 -10.30 -9.24
CA ASN A 361 7.97 -11.73 -9.27
C ASN A 361 6.54 -11.93 -9.77
N THR A 362 6.30 -13.00 -10.53
CA THR A 362 4.98 -13.35 -11.04
C THR A 362 4.58 -14.75 -10.59
N TYR A 363 3.32 -14.93 -10.23
CA TYR A 363 2.75 -16.21 -9.84
C TYR A 363 1.56 -16.57 -10.70
N ILE A 364 1.27 -17.87 -10.78
CA ILE A 364 0.19 -18.41 -11.60
C ILE A 364 -0.92 -18.94 -10.69
N ILE A 365 -2.15 -18.49 -10.94
CA ILE A 365 -3.36 -19.16 -10.44
C ILE A 365 -3.92 -20.03 -11.58
N THR A 366 -4.02 -21.33 -11.35
CA THR A 366 -4.64 -22.26 -12.30
C THR A 366 -6.12 -22.46 -11.95
N ALA A 367 -7.02 -21.99 -12.81
CA ALA A 367 -8.45 -21.96 -12.55
C ALA A 367 -9.23 -22.90 -13.48
N ASN A 368 -9.93 -23.89 -12.89
CA ASN A 368 -10.72 -24.88 -13.62
C ASN A 368 -12.11 -25.05 -13.02
N ALA A 369 -13.08 -25.39 -13.86
CA ALA A 369 -14.42 -25.77 -13.44
C ALA A 369 -14.82 -27.10 -14.06
N SER A 370 -15.54 -27.95 -13.32
CA SER A 370 -16.22 -29.11 -13.89
C SER A 370 -17.32 -28.64 -14.85
N PRO A 371 -17.90 -29.54 -15.68
CA PRO A 371 -19.12 -29.24 -16.41
C PRO A 371 -20.25 -28.72 -15.51
N TYR A 372 -21.25 -28.09 -16.15
CA TYR A 372 -22.49 -27.60 -15.54
C TYR A 372 -22.37 -26.32 -14.68
N GLY A 373 -21.36 -25.53 -14.97
CA GLY A 373 -21.22 -24.16 -14.52
C GLY A 373 -19.93 -23.53 -15.05
N THR A 374 -19.68 -22.30 -14.64
CA THR A 374 -18.53 -21.51 -15.10
C THR A 374 -17.73 -20.93 -13.94
N LEU A 375 -16.45 -20.73 -14.20
CA LEU A 375 -15.49 -20.05 -13.34
C LEU A 375 -14.81 -18.96 -14.17
N ILE A 376 -14.89 -17.69 -13.75
CA ILE A 376 -14.35 -16.56 -14.51
C ILE A 376 -13.42 -15.72 -13.62
N PRO A 377 -12.16 -15.46 -14.01
CA PRO A 377 -11.49 -15.99 -15.21
C PRO A 377 -11.13 -17.49 -15.10
N SER A 378 -10.82 -18.15 -16.22
CA SER A 378 -10.40 -19.56 -16.27
C SER A 378 -9.04 -19.73 -16.93
N GLY A 379 -8.41 -20.88 -16.74
CA GLY A 379 -7.07 -21.19 -17.26
C GLY A 379 -5.95 -20.69 -16.35
N ALA A 380 -4.78 -20.43 -16.93
CA ALA A 380 -3.61 -19.93 -16.20
C ALA A 380 -3.64 -18.40 -16.13
N ILE A 381 -3.75 -17.86 -14.91
CA ILE A 381 -3.78 -16.42 -14.65
C ILE A 381 -2.44 -16.01 -14.03
N VAL A 382 -1.64 -15.23 -14.76
CA VAL A 382 -0.35 -14.72 -14.30
C VAL A 382 -0.56 -13.39 -13.57
N LEU A 383 -0.12 -13.30 -12.33
CA LEU A 383 -0.27 -12.13 -11.46
C LEU A 383 1.09 -11.68 -10.93
N PRO A 384 1.37 -10.36 -10.93
CA PRO A 384 2.51 -9.82 -10.18
C PRO A 384 2.39 -10.08 -8.67
N TYR A 385 3.52 -10.15 -7.98
CA TYR A 385 3.62 -10.33 -6.53
C TYR A 385 2.68 -9.37 -5.78
N ASN A 386 1.97 -9.91 -4.79
CA ASN A 386 1.04 -9.20 -3.91
C ASN A 386 -0.24 -8.66 -4.59
N ASN A 387 -0.48 -8.96 -5.86
CA ASN A 387 -1.79 -8.69 -6.46
C ASN A 387 -2.86 -9.66 -5.97
N SER A 388 -4.10 -9.22 -6.05
CA SER A 388 -5.28 -10.02 -5.71
C SER A 388 -6.10 -10.33 -6.95
N GLN A 389 -6.75 -11.50 -6.98
CA GLN A 389 -7.61 -11.92 -8.09
C GLN A 389 -8.90 -12.52 -7.55
N THR A 390 -10.02 -12.00 -8.04
CA THR A 390 -11.36 -12.52 -7.75
C THR A 390 -11.83 -13.41 -8.90
N PHE A 391 -12.42 -14.54 -8.53
CA PHE A 391 -13.08 -15.49 -9.41
C PHE A 391 -14.58 -15.47 -9.14
N ILE A 392 -15.38 -15.45 -10.19
CA ILE A 392 -16.84 -15.53 -10.14
C ILE A 392 -17.25 -16.95 -10.51
N ILE A 393 -18.13 -17.53 -9.70
CA ILE A 393 -18.65 -18.88 -9.85
C ILE A 393 -20.12 -18.77 -10.23
N THR A 394 -20.51 -19.40 -11.34
CA THR A 394 -21.91 -19.37 -11.79
C THR A 394 -22.33 -20.79 -12.20
N PRO A 395 -23.13 -21.49 -11.37
CA PRO A 395 -23.75 -22.75 -11.75
C PRO A 395 -24.73 -22.57 -12.92
N ASP A 396 -24.84 -23.58 -13.77
CA ASP A 396 -25.90 -23.63 -14.78
C ASP A 396 -27.28 -23.88 -14.11
N SER A 397 -28.36 -23.57 -14.83
CA SER A 397 -29.72 -23.83 -14.33
C SER A 397 -29.92 -25.31 -14.00
N GLY A 398 -30.44 -25.60 -12.80
CA GLY A 398 -30.61 -26.96 -12.28
C GLY A 398 -29.40 -27.53 -11.52
N TYR A 399 -28.30 -26.77 -11.43
CA TYR A 399 -27.07 -27.15 -10.73
C TYR A 399 -26.75 -26.20 -9.58
N THR A 400 -25.93 -26.66 -8.65
CA THR A 400 -25.37 -25.90 -7.54
C THR A 400 -23.89 -26.24 -7.39
N VAL A 401 -23.16 -25.40 -6.66
CA VAL A 401 -21.78 -25.71 -6.28
C VAL A 401 -21.78 -26.92 -5.36
N ASP A 402 -21.03 -27.95 -5.73
CA ASP A 402 -20.74 -29.10 -4.87
C ASP A 402 -19.56 -28.80 -3.97
N ASN A 403 -18.43 -28.41 -4.58
CA ASN A 403 -17.17 -28.12 -3.89
C ASN A 403 -16.42 -27.01 -4.60
N VAL A 404 -15.75 -26.16 -3.82
CA VAL A 404 -14.68 -25.28 -4.28
C VAL A 404 -13.40 -25.74 -3.61
N LEU A 405 -12.40 -26.10 -4.40
CA LEU A 405 -11.10 -26.57 -3.92
C LEU A 405 -10.05 -25.50 -4.19
N ILE A 406 -9.39 -25.04 -3.15
CA ILE A 406 -8.24 -24.14 -3.21
C ILE A 406 -7.00 -24.93 -2.84
N ASP A 407 -6.07 -25.06 -3.78
CA ASP A 407 -4.87 -25.88 -3.58
C ASP A 407 -5.18 -27.32 -3.14
N GLY A 408 -6.29 -27.86 -3.66
CA GLY A 408 -6.79 -29.20 -3.33
C GLY A 408 -7.61 -29.30 -2.03
N LEU A 409 -7.74 -28.21 -1.28
CA LEU A 409 -8.49 -28.19 -0.01
C LEU A 409 -9.87 -27.54 -0.19
N PRO A 410 -10.94 -28.14 0.37
CA PRO A 410 -12.28 -27.58 0.27
C PRO A 410 -12.42 -26.27 1.05
N VAL A 411 -13.16 -25.32 0.46
CA VAL A 411 -13.53 -24.05 1.10
C VAL A 411 -15.03 -23.79 0.99
N ASP A 412 -15.56 -23.06 1.96
CA ASP A 412 -16.96 -22.62 1.97
C ASP A 412 -17.11 -21.38 1.09
N SER A 413 -17.21 -21.58 -0.23
CA SER A 413 -17.59 -20.55 -1.18
C SER A 413 -18.56 -21.09 -2.23
N THR A 414 -19.55 -20.28 -2.60
CA THR A 414 -20.64 -20.71 -3.48
C THR A 414 -20.89 -19.78 -4.68
N SER A 415 -20.27 -18.60 -4.72
CA SER A 415 -20.50 -17.61 -5.79
C SER A 415 -19.25 -16.83 -6.19
N SER A 416 -18.26 -16.69 -5.32
CA SER A 416 -16.99 -16.03 -5.66
C SER A 416 -15.86 -16.41 -4.71
N TYR A 417 -14.63 -16.38 -5.21
CA TYR A 417 -13.44 -16.59 -4.39
C TYR A 417 -12.37 -15.58 -4.75
N THR A 418 -11.76 -14.93 -3.76
CA THR A 418 -10.67 -13.98 -3.97
C THR A 418 -9.39 -14.51 -3.35
N PHE A 419 -8.36 -14.66 -4.18
CA PHE A 419 -6.99 -14.78 -3.70
C PHE A 419 -6.50 -13.37 -3.37
N PHE A 420 -6.20 -13.12 -2.10
CA PHE A 420 -5.61 -11.85 -1.66
C PHE A 420 -4.10 -11.96 -1.63
N ASN A 421 -3.40 -10.90 -2.06
CA ASN A 421 -1.97 -10.72 -1.84
C ASN A 421 -1.16 -11.96 -2.25
N VAL A 422 -1.24 -12.36 -3.53
CA VAL A 422 -0.65 -13.62 -4.02
C VAL A 422 0.87 -13.57 -3.98
N GLN A 423 1.47 -14.51 -3.24
CA GLN A 423 2.93 -14.64 -3.05
C GLN A 423 3.50 -16.00 -3.46
N GLN A 424 2.65 -16.87 -4.02
CA GLN A 424 3.02 -18.17 -4.57
C GLN A 424 1.99 -18.61 -5.62
N ASN A 425 2.29 -19.69 -6.33
CA ASN A 425 1.32 -20.29 -7.25
C ASN A 425 0.14 -20.88 -6.48
N HIS A 426 -1.04 -20.80 -7.07
CA HIS A 426 -2.27 -21.37 -6.52
C HIS A 426 -3.10 -22.10 -7.58
N SER A 427 -4.10 -22.83 -7.11
CA SER A 427 -5.13 -23.44 -7.93
C SER A 427 -6.51 -23.26 -7.33
N ILE A 428 -7.51 -23.08 -8.19
CA ILE A 428 -8.92 -23.10 -7.85
C ILE A 428 -9.64 -24.08 -8.78
N VAL A 429 -10.34 -25.04 -8.18
CA VAL A 429 -11.18 -26.00 -8.90
C VAL A 429 -12.60 -25.93 -8.35
N VAL A 430 -13.56 -25.67 -9.22
CA VAL A 430 -14.99 -25.69 -8.84
C VAL A 430 -15.65 -26.94 -9.41
N VAL A 431 -16.37 -27.66 -8.56
CA VAL A 431 -17.17 -28.82 -8.93
C VAL A 431 -18.63 -28.48 -8.73
N PHE A 432 -19.45 -28.75 -9.75
CA PHE A 432 -20.90 -28.57 -9.71
C PHE A 432 -21.61 -29.91 -9.59
N LYS A 433 -22.77 -29.90 -8.93
CA LYS A 433 -23.70 -31.03 -8.87
C LYS A 433 -25.12 -30.57 -9.19
N ARG A 434 -25.96 -31.50 -9.64
CA ARG A 434 -27.40 -31.24 -9.78
C ARG A 434 -28.05 -30.93 -8.44
N ILE A 435 -29.09 -30.11 -8.46
CA ILE A 435 -29.88 -29.80 -7.27
C ILE A 435 -30.75 -31.03 -6.93
N SER A 436 -30.58 -31.58 -5.72
CA SER A 436 -31.50 -32.59 -5.16
C SER A 436 -32.57 -31.93 -4.29
N MET A 437 -33.79 -32.47 -4.33
CA MET A 437 -34.92 -32.03 -3.49
C MET A 437 -35.41 -33.16 -2.58
N LEU A 438 -35.99 -32.78 -1.44
CA LEU A 438 -36.80 -33.72 -0.64
C LEU A 438 -38.29 -33.52 -0.92
N ILE A 439 -39.02 -34.62 -1.08
CA ILE A 439 -40.48 -34.65 -1.14
C ILE A 439 -41.00 -35.57 -0.05
N ARG A 440 -42.05 -35.12 0.63
CA ARG A 440 -42.77 -35.87 1.66
C ARG A 440 -44.06 -36.41 1.08
N ILE A 441 -44.16 -37.73 0.95
CA ILE A 441 -45.36 -38.42 0.47
C ILE A 441 -46.17 -38.87 1.70
N PRO A 442 -47.32 -38.24 1.99
CA PRO A 442 -48.20 -38.73 3.03
C PRO A 442 -48.87 -40.03 2.56
N VAL A 443 -48.80 -41.06 3.40
CA VAL A 443 -49.51 -42.33 3.21
C VAL A 443 -50.44 -42.56 4.39
N THR A 444 -51.56 -43.21 4.12
CA THR A 444 -52.51 -43.65 5.15
C THR A 444 -52.26 -45.12 5.51
N GLY A 445 -52.67 -45.55 6.70
CA GLY A 445 -52.61 -46.96 7.14
C GLY A 445 -53.59 -47.89 6.41
N LYS A 446 -53.59 -47.82 5.07
CA LYS A 446 -54.44 -48.55 4.13
C LYS A 446 -53.69 -48.71 2.80
N TRP A 447 -54.40 -49.09 1.74
CA TRP A 447 -53.89 -49.03 0.37
C TRP A 447 -53.80 -47.58 -0.10
N ASN A 448 -52.67 -47.23 -0.71
CA ASN A 448 -52.38 -45.90 -1.25
C ASN A 448 -51.95 -46.02 -2.71
N MET A 449 -52.34 -45.02 -3.50
CA MET A 449 -51.99 -44.89 -4.90
C MET A 449 -50.91 -43.82 -5.03
N ILE A 450 -49.67 -44.25 -5.21
CA ILE A 450 -48.46 -43.41 -5.08
C ILE A 450 -47.58 -43.50 -6.32
N SER A 451 -46.72 -42.52 -6.51
CA SER A 451 -45.73 -42.49 -7.59
C SER A 451 -44.41 -41.91 -7.11
N ILE A 452 -43.39 -41.96 -7.97
CA ILE A 452 -42.08 -41.39 -7.72
C ILE A 452 -41.94 -40.08 -8.52
N PRO A 453 -42.02 -38.91 -7.88
CA PRO A 453 -41.91 -37.61 -8.56
C PRO A 453 -40.46 -37.13 -8.76
N LEU A 454 -39.47 -37.92 -8.38
CA LEU A 454 -38.04 -37.58 -8.40
C LEU A 454 -37.26 -38.65 -9.16
N GLU A 455 -36.14 -38.27 -9.76
CA GLU A 455 -35.16 -39.25 -10.24
C GLU A 455 -34.31 -39.69 -9.04
N ILE A 456 -34.46 -40.96 -8.65
CA ILE A 456 -33.81 -41.52 -7.46
C ILE A 456 -32.90 -42.68 -7.88
N PRO A 457 -31.58 -42.60 -7.64
CA PRO A 457 -30.63 -43.62 -8.08
C PRO A 457 -30.96 -45.04 -7.56
N ASP A 458 -31.40 -45.17 -6.31
CA ASP A 458 -31.88 -46.43 -5.75
C ASP A 458 -33.41 -46.48 -5.73
N ASN A 459 -33.97 -47.00 -6.82
CA ASN A 459 -35.40 -47.03 -7.05
C ASN A 459 -36.13 -48.28 -6.50
N ARG A 460 -35.46 -49.08 -5.67
CA ARG A 460 -36.05 -50.30 -5.10
C ARG A 460 -37.19 -49.96 -4.15
N LYS A 461 -38.29 -50.72 -4.22
CA LYS A 461 -39.45 -50.58 -3.30
C LYS A 461 -39.04 -50.59 -1.84
N THR A 462 -38.12 -51.47 -1.47
CA THR A 462 -37.61 -51.58 -0.10
C THR A 462 -36.81 -50.37 0.34
N THR A 463 -36.21 -49.62 -0.59
CA THR A 463 -35.48 -48.37 -0.31
C THR A 463 -36.46 -47.19 -0.23
N LEU A 464 -37.36 -47.08 -1.22
CA LEU A 464 -38.27 -45.95 -1.34
C LEU A 464 -39.42 -45.98 -0.34
N PHE A 465 -39.97 -47.16 -0.06
CA PHE A 465 -41.13 -47.38 0.82
C PHE A 465 -40.90 -48.55 1.78
N PRO A 466 -39.91 -48.48 2.68
CA PRO A 466 -39.47 -49.59 3.52
C PRO A 466 -40.57 -50.11 4.47
N THR A 467 -41.49 -49.24 4.89
CA THR A 467 -42.56 -49.55 5.85
C THR A 467 -43.82 -50.13 5.21
N SER A 468 -43.88 -50.21 3.87
CA SER A 468 -45.03 -50.79 3.17
C SER A 468 -45.13 -52.31 3.41
N THR A 469 -46.31 -52.78 3.77
CA THR A 469 -46.60 -54.17 4.17
C THR A 469 -47.00 -55.07 2.99
N SER A 470 -47.17 -54.49 1.79
CA SER A 470 -47.41 -55.23 0.54
C SER A 470 -46.20 -55.15 -0.41
N GLN A 471 -46.23 -55.92 -1.51
CA GLN A 471 -45.46 -55.58 -2.71
C GLN A 471 -45.99 -54.26 -3.33
N ALA A 472 -45.20 -53.62 -4.18
CA ALA A 472 -45.72 -52.54 -5.02
C ALA A 472 -46.37 -53.13 -6.27
N PHE A 473 -47.58 -52.69 -6.61
CA PHE A 473 -48.31 -53.19 -7.78
C PHE A 473 -48.48 -52.09 -8.82
N ALA A 474 -47.90 -52.28 -10.00
CA ALA A 474 -48.17 -51.46 -11.17
C ALA A 474 -49.37 -52.04 -11.93
N PHE A 475 -50.03 -51.22 -12.75
CA PHE A 475 -51.08 -51.70 -13.64
C PHE A 475 -50.60 -51.83 -15.08
N ASN A 476 -50.83 -52.98 -15.70
CA ASN A 476 -50.61 -53.23 -17.13
C ASN A 476 -51.64 -54.26 -17.61
N GLY A 477 -52.89 -53.84 -17.78
CA GLY A 477 -54.05 -54.71 -18.06
C GLY A 477 -54.51 -55.55 -16.85
N SER A 478 -53.60 -55.88 -15.93
CA SER A 478 -53.83 -56.42 -14.60
C SER A 478 -52.79 -55.87 -13.61
N TYR A 479 -52.94 -56.16 -12.31
CA TYR A 479 -51.95 -55.76 -11.31
C TYR A 479 -50.74 -56.69 -11.34
N VAL A 480 -49.56 -56.09 -11.51
CA VAL A 480 -48.28 -56.81 -11.59
C VAL A 480 -47.35 -56.31 -10.49
N PRO A 481 -46.76 -57.21 -9.66
CA PRO A 481 -45.81 -56.80 -8.63
C PRO A 481 -44.52 -56.23 -9.26
N LYS A 482 -43.94 -55.23 -8.59
CA LYS A 482 -42.71 -54.54 -8.99
C LYS A 482 -41.78 -54.36 -7.79
N ASP A 483 -40.53 -54.73 -7.97
CA ASP A 483 -39.49 -54.56 -6.95
C ASP A 483 -38.73 -53.23 -7.09
N SER A 484 -38.81 -52.59 -8.25
CA SER A 484 -38.28 -51.25 -8.54
C SER A 484 -39.39 -50.35 -9.08
N LEU A 485 -39.44 -49.11 -8.59
CA LEU A 485 -40.44 -48.11 -8.95
C LEU A 485 -39.76 -46.96 -9.71
N THR A 486 -40.01 -46.86 -11.00
CA THR A 486 -39.57 -45.73 -11.81
C THR A 486 -40.58 -44.59 -11.74
N HIS A 487 -40.15 -43.37 -12.05
CA HIS A 487 -41.07 -42.27 -12.31
C HIS A 487 -41.99 -42.59 -13.52
N GLY A 488 -42.98 -41.74 -13.77
CA GLY A 488 -44.00 -41.91 -14.80
C GLY A 488 -45.10 -42.95 -14.51
N ALA A 489 -44.79 -44.05 -13.84
CA ALA A 489 -45.79 -45.04 -13.43
C ALA A 489 -46.39 -44.72 -12.05
N GLY A 490 -47.65 -45.09 -11.87
CA GLY A 490 -48.31 -45.13 -10.57
C GLY A 490 -48.38 -46.54 -10.00
N PHE A 491 -48.43 -46.64 -8.67
CA PHE A 491 -48.34 -47.91 -7.97
C PHE A 491 -49.29 -47.99 -6.79
N TRP A 492 -49.77 -49.20 -6.51
CA TRP A 492 -50.47 -49.52 -5.27
C TRP A 492 -49.52 -50.11 -4.23
N LEU A 493 -49.49 -49.50 -3.06
CA LEU A 493 -48.81 -50.03 -1.87
C LEU A 493 -49.72 -49.94 -0.66
N LYS A 494 -49.64 -50.94 0.22
CA LYS A 494 -50.34 -50.96 1.50
C LYS A 494 -49.39 -50.59 2.64
N PHE A 495 -49.90 -49.79 3.56
CA PHE A 495 -49.25 -49.48 4.83
C PHE A 495 -50.22 -49.82 5.96
N ASP A 496 -49.71 -50.17 7.13
CA ASP A 496 -50.54 -50.50 8.30
C ASP A 496 -50.78 -49.27 9.19
N THR A 497 -49.96 -48.23 9.05
CA THR A 497 -50.04 -46.96 9.78
C THR A 497 -49.95 -45.76 8.84
N SER A 498 -50.59 -44.65 9.20
CA SER A 498 -50.41 -43.40 8.48
C SER A 498 -49.07 -42.76 8.83
N GLU A 499 -48.30 -42.35 7.83
CA GLU A 499 -46.97 -41.76 8.00
C GLU A 499 -46.61 -40.85 6.80
N SER A 500 -45.43 -40.24 6.85
CA SER A 500 -44.91 -39.42 5.76
C SER A 500 -43.55 -39.95 5.31
N ILE A 501 -43.54 -40.54 4.13
CA ILE A 501 -42.33 -41.11 3.53
C ILE A 501 -41.52 -39.98 2.89
N THR A 502 -40.24 -39.92 3.22
CA THR A 502 -39.33 -38.92 2.66
C THR A 502 -38.55 -39.51 1.50
N LEU A 503 -38.71 -38.92 0.33
CA LEU A 503 -37.91 -39.22 -0.86
C LEU A 503 -36.90 -38.09 -1.09
N VAL A 504 -35.66 -38.45 -1.44
CA VAL A 504 -34.60 -37.51 -1.81
C VAL A 504 -34.05 -37.92 -3.17
N GLY A 505 -34.04 -37.00 -4.12
CA GLY A 505 -33.63 -37.27 -5.49
C GLY A 505 -33.53 -36.02 -6.34
N GLU A 506 -33.16 -36.18 -7.60
CA GLU A 506 -33.13 -35.09 -8.56
C GLU A 506 -34.56 -34.74 -9.02
N ARG A 507 -34.78 -33.47 -9.29
CA ARG A 507 -36.09 -32.95 -9.67
C ARG A 507 -36.46 -33.38 -11.09
N ILE A 508 -37.67 -33.92 -11.25
CA ILE A 508 -38.32 -34.13 -12.55
C ILE A 508 -39.31 -32.98 -12.75
N ASP A 509 -38.95 -32.04 -13.62
CA ASP A 509 -39.81 -30.90 -13.99
C ASP A 509 -40.91 -31.32 -14.98
N ASP A 510 -40.52 -32.07 -16.03
CA ASP A 510 -41.42 -32.61 -17.04
C ASP A 510 -41.21 -34.13 -17.16
N ASP A 511 -42.28 -34.89 -17.36
CA ASP A 511 -42.22 -36.35 -17.53
C ASP A 511 -43.03 -36.83 -18.74
N THR A 512 -42.53 -37.82 -19.46
CA THR A 512 -43.21 -38.43 -20.62
C THR A 512 -43.54 -39.87 -20.29
N ILE A 513 -44.85 -40.15 -20.19
CA ILE A 513 -45.38 -41.41 -19.71
C ILE A 513 -45.96 -42.18 -20.89
N GLU A 514 -45.41 -43.36 -21.15
CA GLU A 514 -45.99 -44.32 -22.09
C GLU A 514 -47.30 -44.89 -21.52
N VAL A 515 -48.37 -44.83 -22.31
CA VAL A 515 -49.70 -45.32 -21.95
C VAL A 515 -50.20 -46.35 -22.96
N LYS A 516 -51.04 -47.27 -22.49
CA LYS A 516 -51.69 -48.31 -23.29
C LYS A 516 -53.17 -48.03 -23.48
N ALA A 517 -53.75 -48.47 -24.59
CA ALA A 517 -55.18 -48.38 -24.82
C ALA A 517 -55.97 -48.93 -23.61
N GLY A 518 -56.93 -48.16 -23.10
CA GLY A 518 -57.66 -48.47 -21.88
C GLY A 518 -57.13 -47.75 -20.63
N TRP A 519 -57.30 -48.37 -19.47
CA TRP A 519 -56.97 -47.76 -18.18
C TRP A 519 -55.47 -47.79 -17.90
N ASN A 520 -54.91 -46.67 -17.44
CA ASN A 520 -53.52 -46.53 -17.05
C ASN A 520 -53.43 -45.92 -15.66
N LEU A 521 -52.49 -46.43 -14.87
CA LEU A 521 -52.16 -45.88 -13.57
C LEU A 521 -50.87 -45.08 -13.71
N ILE A 522 -51.00 -43.75 -13.81
CA ILE A 522 -49.89 -42.84 -14.09
C ILE A 522 -49.37 -42.17 -12.82
N GLY A 523 -48.11 -41.75 -12.87
CA GLY A 523 -47.44 -41.04 -11.80
C GLY A 523 -47.60 -39.52 -11.85
N SER A 524 -46.69 -38.83 -11.18
CA SER A 524 -46.65 -37.37 -11.03
C SER A 524 -45.21 -36.86 -11.11
N THR A 525 -45.06 -35.54 -11.30
CA THR A 525 -43.80 -34.78 -11.27
C THR A 525 -43.60 -34.09 -9.92
N VAL A 526 -42.49 -33.34 -9.75
CA VAL A 526 -42.23 -32.55 -8.52
C VAL A 526 -43.22 -31.41 -8.33
N ASP A 527 -43.69 -30.79 -9.41
CA ASP A 527 -44.74 -29.77 -9.36
C ASP A 527 -46.12 -30.40 -9.58
N THR A 528 -47.15 -29.78 -9.01
CA THR A 528 -48.54 -30.11 -9.32
C THR A 528 -48.85 -29.71 -10.77
N ILE A 529 -49.32 -30.65 -11.58
CA ILE A 529 -49.67 -30.42 -12.99
C ILE A 529 -51.19 -30.37 -13.13
N LEU A 530 -51.76 -29.26 -13.63
CA LEU A 530 -53.18 -29.25 -13.97
C LEU A 530 -53.44 -30.19 -15.14
N THR A 531 -54.55 -30.93 -15.10
CA THR A 531 -54.87 -31.92 -16.14
C THR A 531 -55.09 -31.28 -17.51
N THR A 532 -55.43 -29.99 -17.55
CA THR A 532 -55.51 -29.17 -18.76
C THR A 532 -54.15 -28.89 -19.41
N CYS A 533 -53.03 -29.07 -18.69
CA CYS A 533 -51.67 -28.90 -19.21
C CYS A 533 -51.11 -30.19 -19.82
N ILE A 534 -51.77 -31.33 -19.64
CA ILE A 534 -51.25 -32.62 -20.09
C ILE A 534 -51.39 -32.70 -21.60
N ILE A 535 -50.25 -32.89 -22.27
CA ILE A 535 -50.20 -33.10 -23.71
C ILE A 535 -50.29 -34.60 -23.97
N PHE A 536 -51.13 -35.02 -24.91
CA PHE A 536 -51.23 -36.42 -25.33
C PHE A 536 -50.79 -36.57 -26.79
N LEU A 537 -50.02 -37.61 -27.07
CA LEU A 537 -49.50 -37.92 -28.41
C LEU A 537 -49.96 -39.33 -28.81
N SER A 538 -50.46 -39.45 -30.04
CA SER A 538 -50.94 -40.72 -30.62
C SER A 538 -52.03 -41.44 -29.83
N THR A 539 -52.71 -40.74 -28.93
CA THR A 539 -53.83 -41.25 -28.13
C THR A 539 -54.79 -40.10 -27.79
N THR A 540 -55.94 -40.39 -27.20
CA THR A 540 -56.87 -39.37 -26.66
C THR A 540 -57.31 -39.76 -25.24
N ILE A 541 -57.49 -38.76 -24.38
CA ILE A 541 -57.97 -38.98 -23.00
C ILE A 541 -59.50 -39.19 -23.05
N GLU A 542 -59.97 -40.35 -22.57
CA GLU A 542 -61.38 -40.76 -22.60
C GLU A 542 -62.08 -40.63 -21.24
N SER A 543 -61.34 -40.30 -20.18
CA SER A 543 -61.88 -40.16 -18.83
C SER A 543 -61.33 -38.94 -18.10
N PRO A 544 -62.01 -38.48 -17.04
CA PRO A 544 -61.33 -37.68 -16.03
C PRO A 544 -60.15 -38.43 -15.41
N PHE A 545 -59.26 -37.70 -14.74
CA PHE A 545 -58.23 -38.30 -13.90
C PHE A 545 -58.82 -38.61 -12.54
N PHE A 546 -58.57 -39.81 -12.01
CA PHE A 546 -59.09 -40.23 -10.71
C PHE A 546 -57.96 -40.49 -9.73
N GLY A 547 -57.94 -39.74 -8.63
CA GLY A 547 -57.11 -40.03 -7.47
C GLY A 547 -57.81 -41.02 -6.53
N TYR A 548 -57.11 -41.45 -5.49
CA TYR A 548 -57.68 -42.32 -4.46
C TYR A 548 -57.44 -41.78 -3.05
N ASP A 549 -58.53 -41.57 -2.31
CA ASP A 549 -58.54 -41.28 -0.88
C ASP A 549 -59.81 -41.86 -0.25
N ASN A 550 -59.73 -43.09 0.26
CA ASN A 550 -60.87 -43.89 0.74
C ASN A 550 -61.99 -44.12 -0.30
N GLY A 551 -61.66 -43.94 -1.58
CA GLY A 551 -62.55 -44.02 -2.73
C GLY A 551 -61.95 -43.29 -3.92
N TYR A 552 -62.44 -43.57 -5.13
CA TYR A 552 -62.00 -42.85 -6.32
C TYR A 552 -62.69 -41.49 -6.41
N THR A 553 -61.90 -40.44 -6.60
CA THR A 553 -62.38 -39.08 -6.77
C THR A 553 -61.78 -38.47 -8.02
N GLN A 554 -62.60 -37.76 -8.78
CA GLN A 554 -62.10 -36.99 -9.92
C GLN A 554 -61.15 -35.90 -9.43
N SER A 555 -60.07 -35.69 -10.17
CA SER A 555 -59.08 -34.65 -9.92
C SER A 555 -58.79 -33.86 -11.19
N ASP A 556 -58.65 -32.56 -11.03
CA ASP A 556 -58.22 -31.60 -12.04
C ASP A 556 -56.71 -31.32 -12.00
N ALA A 557 -55.97 -31.99 -11.10
CA ALA A 557 -54.53 -31.84 -10.96
C ALA A 557 -53.82 -33.12 -10.52
N ILE A 558 -52.63 -33.35 -11.08
CA ILE A 558 -51.72 -34.42 -10.73
C ILE A 558 -50.73 -33.89 -9.69
N ALA A 559 -50.95 -34.24 -8.42
CA ALA A 559 -50.16 -33.77 -7.30
C ALA A 559 -48.90 -34.64 -7.05
N PRO A 560 -47.78 -34.05 -6.60
CA PRO A 560 -46.53 -34.78 -6.39
C PRO A 560 -46.65 -35.97 -5.44
N GLY A 561 -46.08 -37.10 -5.84
CA GLY A 561 -46.06 -38.34 -5.06
C GLY A 561 -47.38 -39.14 -5.09
N LYS A 562 -48.43 -38.62 -5.73
CA LYS A 562 -49.69 -39.33 -5.95
C LYS A 562 -49.72 -39.95 -7.33
N ALA A 563 -50.42 -41.06 -7.45
CA ALA A 563 -50.77 -41.67 -8.72
C ALA A 563 -52.24 -41.46 -9.07
N TYR A 564 -52.56 -41.55 -10.35
CA TYR A 564 -53.88 -41.22 -10.91
C TYR A 564 -54.29 -42.24 -11.97
N TRP A 565 -55.56 -42.62 -11.98
CA TRP A 565 -56.14 -43.37 -13.07
C TRP A 565 -56.57 -42.45 -14.20
N VAL A 566 -56.27 -42.86 -15.43
CA VAL A 566 -56.77 -42.23 -16.66
C VAL A 566 -57.03 -43.30 -17.71
N LYS A 567 -58.10 -43.15 -18.47
CA LYS A 567 -58.40 -43.99 -19.62
C LYS A 567 -58.01 -43.28 -20.90
N VAL A 568 -57.33 -43.99 -21.81
CA VAL A 568 -56.96 -43.47 -23.12
C VAL A 568 -57.44 -44.39 -24.24
N SER A 569 -57.62 -43.86 -25.45
CA SER A 569 -58.18 -44.59 -26.60
C SER A 569 -57.21 -45.59 -27.22
N ASP A 570 -55.94 -45.19 -27.38
CA ASP A 570 -54.90 -45.94 -28.07
C ASP A 570 -53.59 -45.97 -27.26
N ASP A 571 -52.65 -46.82 -27.66
CA ASP A 571 -51.27 -46.75 -27.18
C ASP A 571 -50.65 -45.40 -27.59
N GLY A 572 -49.99 -44.72 -26.65
CA GLY A 572 -49.41 -43.40 -26.91
C GLY A 572 -48.65 -42.85 -25.71
N GLN A 573 -48.52 -41.53 -25.64
CA GLN A 573 -47.79 -40.85 -24.58
C GLN A 573 -48.62 -39.76 -23.92
N LEU A 574 -48.46 -39.60 -22.61
CA LEU A 574 -48.89 -38.43 -21.85
C LEU A 574 -47.67 -37.66 -21.37
N ILE A 575 -47.56 -36.39 -21.72
CA ILE A 575 -46.48 -35.50 -21.29
C ILE A 575 -47.04 -34.61 -20.18
N LEU A 576 -46.52 -34.80 -18.97
CA LEU A 576 -46.80 -33.98 -17.80
C LEU A 576 -45.85 -32.79 -17.83
N LYS A 577 -46.39 -31.62 -18.19
CA LYS A 577 -45.65 -30.36 -18.27
C LYS A 577 -46.41 -29.26 -17.55
N ASN A 578 -45.71 -28.37 -16.86
CA ASN A 578 -46.31 -27.26 -16.14
C ASN A 578 -46.83 -26.18 -17.12
N CYS A 579 -48.08 -25.70 -16.96
CA CYS A 579 -48.74 -24.74 -17.87
C CYS A 579 -48.04 -23.37 -18.02
N GLY A 580 -47.05 -23.06 -17.18
CA GLY A 580 -46.42 -21.74 -17.10
C GLY A 580 -44.90 -21.71 -17.28
N LYS A 581 -44.28 -22.79 -17.79
CA LYS A 581 -42.84 -22.86 -18.07
C LYS A 581 -42.52 -23.28 -19.50
#